data_AF-A0A2V8E6D2-F1
#
_entry.id   AF-A0A2V8E6D2-F1
#
_cell.length_a   1.000
_cell.length_b   1.000
_cell.length_c   1.000
_cell.angle_alpha   90.00
_cell.angle_beta   90.00
_cell.angle_gamma   90.00
#
_symmetry.space_group_name_H-M   'P 1'
#
loop_
_entity.id
_entity.type
_entity.pdbx_description
1 polymer ?
#
loop_
_entity_poly.entity_id
_entity_poly.type
_entity_poly.pdbx_seq_one_letter_code
_entity_poly.pdbx_strand_id
1 'polypeptide(L)'
;MLWIVPARVGGTWLTPHGDLTLVQRFQIVSGTLGRHRIESGRLRGEEIAFTVGATTYRGRVDGDRMRVSAKVEGKLVEWTARPALRP
;
A
#
# COMPACT_ATOMS: atom_id res chain seq x y z
N MET A 1 21.50 14.53 11.60
CA MET A 1 20.70 13.29 11.56
C MET A 1 19.47 13.52 10.69
N LEU A 2 19.32 12.85 9.54
CA LEU A 2 18.04 12.80 8.85
C LEU A 2 17.13 11.84 9.62
N TRP A 3 16.24 12.39 10.45
CA TRP A 3 15.13 11.63 10.99
C TRP A 3 14.12 11.42 9.85
N ILE A 4 14.24 10.31 9.13
CA ILE A 4 13.21 9.87 8.21
C ILE A 4 12.05 9.42 9.08
N VAL A 5 11.03 10.28 9.22
CA VAL A 5 9.73 9.87 9.76
C VAL A 5 9.17 8.88 8.74
N PRO A 6 8.95 7.60 9.09
CA PRO A 6 8.36 6.65 8.15
C PRO A 6 7.01 7.20 7.72
N ALA A 7 6.71 7.16 6.41
CA ALA A 7 5.37 7.40 5.93
C ALA A 7 4.44 6.49 6.72
N ARG A 8 3.55 7.06 7.53
CA ARG A 8 2.60 6.26 8.30
C ARG A 8 1.55 5.77 7.31
N VAL A 9 1.78 4.58 6.75
CA VAL A 9 0.87 3.99 5.76
C VAL A 9 -0.28 3.23 6.42
N GLY A 10 -0.25 3.10 7.75
CA GLY A 10 -1.32 2.45 8.51
C GLY A 10 -2.63 3.22 8.44
N GLY A 11 -3.73 2.49 8.25
CA GLY A 11 -5.07 3.04 8.11
C GLY A 11 -5.82 2.42 6.93
N THR A 12 -7.00 2.97 6.67
CA THR A 12 -7.83 2.58 5.52
C THR A 12 -7.58 3.53 4.37
N TRP A 13 -7.34 2.97 3.19
CA TRP A 13 -7.13 3.68 1.95
C TRP A 13 -8.21 3.31 0.95
N LEU A 14 -8.84 4.30 0.34
CA LEU A 14 -9.83 4.12 -0.71
C LEU A 14 -9.09 3.86 -2.03
N THR A 15 -9.45 2.77 -2.71
CA THR A 15 -8.86 2.38 -3.99
C THR A 15 -9.95 1.95 -4.97
N PRO A 16 -9.69 1.97 -6.29
CA PRO A 16 -10.67 1.47 -7.28
C PRO A 16 -10.92 -0.04 -7.18
N HIS A 17 -10.08 -0.79 -6.45
CA HIS A 17 -10.20 -2.24 -6.26
C HIS A 17 -10.85 -2.62 -4.92
N GLY A 18 -11.32 -1.63 -4.16
CA GLY A 18 -11.89 -1.78 -2.81
C GLY A 18 -11.03 -1.15 -1.72
N ASP A 19 -11.51 -1.22 -0.48
CA ASP A 19 -10.85 -0.58 0.66
C ASP A 19 -9.57 -1.34 1.04
N LEU A 20 -8.45 -0.63 0.98
CA LEU A 20 -7.14 -1.11 1.35
C LEU A 20 -6.87 -0.78 2.83
N THR A 21 -7.06 -1.76 3.70
CA THR A 21 -6.74 -1.61 5.12
C THR A 21 -5.31 -2.08 5.36
N LEU A 22 -4.45 -1.17 5.83
CA LEU A 22 -3.05 -1.45 6.14
C LEU A 22 -2.79 -1.31 7.63
N VAL A 23 -2.08 -2.28 8.17
CA VAL A 23 -1.52 -2.28 9.52
C VAL A 23 -0.01 -2.33 9.37
N GLN A 24 0.64 -1.22 9.73
CA GLN A 24 2.09 -1.12 9.72
C GLN A 24 2.64 -1.54 11.09
N ARG A 25 3.59 -2.48 11.08
CA ARG A 25 4.43 -2.83 12.22
C ARG A 25 5.89 -2.68 11.81
N PHE A 26 6.48 -1.53 12.15
CA PHE A 26 7.82 -1.14 11.71
C PHE A 26 7.93 -1.09 10.18
N GLN A 27 8.75 -1.98 9.60
CA GLN A 27 8.96 -2.15 8.16
C GLN A 27 8.03 -3.21 7.56
N ILE A 28 7.25 -3.93 8.37
CA ILE A 28 6.30 -4.94 7.92
C ILE A 28 4.93 -4.29 7.76
N VAL A 29 4.27 -4.58 6.65
CA VAL A 29 2.92 -4.14 6.38
C VAL A 29 2.04 -5.38 6.19
N SER A 30 0.90 -5.39 6.84
CA SER A 30 -0.09 -6.46 6.73
C SER A 30 -1.47 -5.84 6.58
N GLY A 31 -2.43 -6.58 6.03
CA GLY A 31 -3.72 -5.98 5.76
C GLY A 31 -4.56 -6.74 4.74
N THR A 32 -5.53 -6.03 4.20
CA THR A 32 -6.47 -6.53 3.19
C THR A 32 -6.73 -5.48 2.13
N LEU A 33 -6.80 -5.89 0.87
CA LEU A 33 -7.28 -5.09 -0.26
C LEU A 33 -8.67 -5.61 -0.64
N GLY A 34 -9.71 -4.88 -0.21
CA GLY A 34 -11.09 -5.36 -0.24
C GLY A 34 -11.21 -6.67 0.53
N ARG A 35 -11.54 -7.76 -0.17
CA ARG A 35 -11.65 -9.12 0.41
C ARG A 35 -10.35 -9.93 0.40
N HIS A 36 -9.31 -9.48 -0.28
CA HIS A 36 -8.09 -10.25 -0.45
C HIS A 36 -7.06 -9.88 0.62
N ARG A 37 -6.45 -10.88 1.25
CA ARG A 37 -5.36 -10.64 2.21
C ARG A 37 -4.09 -10.25 1.46
N ILE A 38 -3.37 -9.33 2.07
CA ILE A 38 -2.06 -8.87 1.62
C ILE A 38 -0.99 -9.70 2.32
N GLU A 39 -0.01 -10.15 1.55
CA GLU A 39 1.12 -10.95 1.99
C GLU A 39 2.44 -10.26 1.64
N SER A 40 3.52 -10.65 2.31
CA SER A 40 4.88 -10.14 2.05
C SER A 40 4.99 -8.61 2.03
N GLY A 41 4.10 -7.91 2.75
CA GLY A 41 4.05 -6.46 2.78
C GLY A 41 5.26 -5.86 3.49
N ARG A 42 5.95 -4.95 2.82
CA ARG A 42 7.13 -4.24 3.30
C ARG A 42 7.06 -2.76 2.98
N LEU A 43 7.43 -1.95 3.95
CA LEU A 43 7.62 -0.52 3.80
C LEU A 43 9.11 -0.22 3.94
N ARG A 44 9.66 0.61 3.04
CA ARG A 44 11.03 1.13 3.08
C ARG A 44 10.97 2.64 2.85
N GLY A 45 11.00 3.40 3.94
CA GLY A 45 10.81 4.85 3.91
C GLY A 45 9.39 5.20 3.44
N GLU A 46 9.29 5.62 2.19
CA GLU A 46 8.06 5.99 1.47
C GLU A 46 7.68 4.95 0.40
N GLU A 47 8.56 3.98 0.11
CA GLU A 47 8.26 2.89 -0.82
C GLU A 47 7.53 1.75 -0.13
N ILE A 48 6.45 1.29 -0.73
CA ILE A 48 5.64 0.17 -0.25
C ILE A 48 5.62 -0.93 -1.29
N ALA A 49 5.80 -2.17 -0.86
CA ALA A 49 5.67 -3.35 -1.71
C ALA A 49 4.84 -4.39 -0.98
N PHE A 50 3.91 -5.02 -1.68
CA PHE A 50 3.06 -6.04 -1.10
C PHE A 50 2.49 -6.98 -2.16
N THR A 51 2.13 -8.20 -1.76
CA THR A 51 1.62 -9.23 -2.66
C THR A 51 0.17 -9.53 -2.32
N VAL A 52 -0.68 -9.67 -3.34
CA VAL A 52 -2.07 -10.10 -3.20
C VAL A 52 -2.30 -11.27 -4.15
N GLY A 53 -2.49 -12.47 -3.60
CA GLY A 53 -2.50 -13.69 -4.39
C GLY A 53 -1.18 -13.88 -5.15
N ALA A 54 -1.24 -13.97 -6.48
CA ALA A 54 -0.05 -14.09 -7.34
C ALA A 54 0.51 -12.73 -7.81
N THR A 55 -0.13 -11.61 -7.46
CA THR A 55 0.24 -10.28 -7.98
C THR A 55 1.07 -9.52 -6.96
N THR A 56 2.27 -9.09 -7.35
CA THR A 56 3.09 -8.19 -6.53
C THR A 56 2.87 -6.74 -6.94
N TYR A 57 2.40 -5.96 -5.98
CA TYR A 57 2.19 -4.53 -6.05
C TYR A 57 3.38 -3.78 -5.46
N ARG A 58 3.82 -2.73 -6.14
CA ARG A 58 4.90 -1.83 -5.69
C ARG A 58 4.47 -0.40 -5.88
N GLY A 59 4.85 0.46 -4.95
CA GLY A 59 4.37 1.81 -4.94
C GLY A 59 5.16 2.72 -4.03
N ARG A 60 4.70 3.98 -4.00
CA ARG A 60 5.20 5.01 -3.11
C ARG A 60 4.04 5.71 -2.42
N VAL A 61 4.21 5.99 -1.13
CA VAL A 61 3.26 6.72 -0.31
C VAL A 61 3.80 8.10 -0.03
N ASP A 62 3.06 9.10 -0.47
CA ASP A 62 3.33 10.51 -0.30
C ASP A 62 2.18 11.09 0.52
N GLY A 63 2.30 11.04 1.86
CA GLY A 63 1.36 11.64 2.82
C GLY A 63 -0.12 11.33 2.62
N ASP A 64 -0.77 12.07 1.73
CA ASP A 64 -2.19 12.01 1.37
C ASP A 64 -2.50 11.13 0.14
N ARG A 65 -1.49 10.54 -0.49
CA ARG A 65 -1.65 9.80 -1.72
C ARG A 65 -0.67 8.64 -1.84
N MET A 66 -1.20 7.46 -2.13
CA MET A 66 -0.43 6.26 -2.39
C MET A 66 -0.54 5.91 -3.86
N ARG A 67 0.59 5.81 -4.56
CA ARG A 67 0.62 5.37 -5.97
C ARG A 67 1.19 3.97 -6.02
N VAL A 68 0.46 3.05 -6.65
CA VAL A 68 0.84 1.65 -6.71
C VAL A 68 0.71 1.15 -8.14
N SER A 69 1.69 0.38 -8.58
CA SER A 69 1.69 -0.31 -9.85
C SER A 69 1.98 -1.80 -9.65
N ALA A 70 1.42 -2.63 -10.52
CA ALA A 70 1.65 -4.06 -10.56
C ALA A 70 1.63 -4.57 -11.99
N LYS A 71 2.33 -5.67 -12.23
CA LYS A 71 2.27 -6.39 -13.50
C LYS A 71 1.30 -7.56 -13.36
N VAL A 72 0.11 -7.41 -13.91
CA VAL A 72 -0.94 -8.44 -13.92
C VAL A 72 -0.98 -9.04 -15.32
N GLU A 73 -0.64 -10.33 -15.46
CA GLU A 73 -0.67 -11.04 -16.75
C GLU A 73 0.09 -10.32 -17.89
N GLY A 74 1.24 -9.71 -17.57
CA GLY A 74 2.03 -8.96 -18.54
C GLY A 74 1.61 -7.51 -18.75
N LYS A 75 0.41 -7.12 -18.28
CA LYS A 75 -0.09 -5.75 -18.34
C LYS A 75 0.30 -4.97 -17.08
N LEU A 76 0.86 -3.78 -17.28
CA LEU A 76 1.08 -2.84 -16.18
C LEU A 76 -0.28 -2.25 -15.79
N VAL A 77 -0.64 -2.43 -14.52
CA VAL A 77 -1.82 -1.85 -13.90
C VAL A 77 -1.34 -0.86 -12.86
N GLU A 78 -1.76 0.39 -12.99
CA GLU A 78 -1.43 1.46 -12.07
C GLU A 78 -2.71 2.03 -11.47
N TRP A 79 -2.69 2.27 -10.17
CA TRP A 79 -3.80 2.91 -9.48
C TRP A 79 -3.29 3.76 -8.33
N THR A 80 -4.13 4.69 -7.91
CA THR A 80 -3.85 5.55 -6.77
C THR A 80 -4.85 5.27 -5.67
N ALA A 81 -4.35 5.25 -4.45
CA ALA A 81 -5.12 5.17 -3.25
C ALA A 81 -5.05 6.49 -2.47
N ARG A 82 -6.15 6.82 -1.82
CA ARG A 82 -6.27 8.01 -0.96
C ARG A 82 -6.65 7.56 0.44
N PRO A 83 -6.14 8.19 1.51
CA PRO A 83 -6.57 7.85 2.86
C PRO A 83 -8.08 8.09 2.96
N ALA A 84 -8.80 7.14 3.55
CA ALA A 84 -10.14 7.41 4.03
C ALA A 84 -9.98 8.44 5.15
N LEU A 85 -10.27 9.71 4.86
CA LEU A 85 -10.29 10.77 5.85
C LEU A 85 -11.13 10.30 7.05
N ARG A 86 -10.55 10.32 8.25
CA ARG A 86 -11.35 10.20 9.46
C ARG A 86 -12.27 11.43 9.51
N PRO A 87 -13.60 11.26 9.64
CA PRO A 87 -14.47 12.37 10.01
C PRO A 87 -14.07 12.94 11.37
#